data_AF-A0A4Q3IRX7-F1
#
_entry.id   AF-A0A4Q3IRX7-F1
#
_cell.length_a   1.000
_cell.length_b   1.000
_cell.length_c   1.000
_cell.angle_alpha   90.00
_cell.angle_beta   90.00
_cell.angle_gamma   90.00
#
_symmetry.space_group_name_H-M   'P 1'
#
loop_
_entity.id
_entity.type
_entity.pdbx_description
1 polymer ?
#
loop_
_entity_poly.entity_id
_entity_poly.type
_entity_poly.pdbx_seq_one_letter_code
_entity_poly.pdbx_strand_id
1 'polypeptide(L)'
;MTDTVFELRRYTLKPGARDTLIGVFDSHLVETQEAVGMSVVCQFRDPAAPDQFVWFRGFPDQAARTRALPPSMTARSGRSMAPPPTRPCWNGTTC
;
A
#
# COMPACT_ATOMS: atom_id res chain seq x y z
N MET A 1 5.11 -19.30 -3.09
CA MET A 1 5.27 -18.25 -2.07
C MET A 1 6.01 -18.84 -0.89
N THR A 2 7.21 -18.34 -0.61
CA THR A 2 8.08 -18.83 0.48
C THR A 2 8.32 -17.72 1.51
N ASP A 3 7.33 -16.84 1.66
CA ASP A 3 7.42 -15.69 2.56
C ASP A 3 7.31 -16.18 4.00
N THR A 4 8.22 -15.71 4.85
CA THR A 4 8.25 -16.05 6.29
C THR A 4 7.94 -14.84 7.18
N VAL A 5 7.99 -13.63 6.62
CA VAL A 5 7.69 -12.39 7.31
C VAL A 5 6.49 -11.73 6.65
N PHE A 6 5.48 -11.39 7.45
CA PHE A 6 4.26 -10.74 6.97
C PHE A 6 4.00 -9.44 7.73
N GLU A 7 3.61 -8.40 7.00
CA GLU A 7 3.23 -7.12 7.58
C GLU A 7 1.75 -6.82 7.36
N LEU A 8 1.06 -6.53 8.46
CA LEU A 8 -0.29 -5.99 8.44
C LEU A 8 -0.25 -4.47 8.27
N ARG A 9 -0.94 -3.97 7.25
CA ARG A 9 -1.16 -2.54 7.04
C ARG A 9 -2.65 -2.25 7.26
N ARG A 10 -2.94 -1.34 8.19
CA ARG A 10 -4.31 -0.89 8.50
C ARG A 10 -4.37 0.62 8.43
N TYR A 11 -5.28 1.12 7.61
CA TYR A 11 -5.54 2.54 7.43
C TYR A 11 -6.97 2.88 7.83
N THR A 12 -7.12 3.95 8.60
CA THR A 12 -8.40 4.63 8.79
C THR A 12 -8.51 5.70 7.72
N LEU A 13 -9.54 5.61 6.89
CA LEU A 13 -9.77 6.46 5.74
C LEU A 13 -10.80 7.53 6.06
N LYS A 14 -10.94 8.50 5.15
CA LYS A 14 -12.08 9.41 5.15
C LYS A 14 -13.34 8.65 4.70
N PRO A 15 -14.53 9.06 5.17
CA PRO A 15 -15.80 8.46 4.74
C PRO A 15 -15.91 8.32 3.23
N GLY A 16 -16.25 7.12 2.76
CA GLY A 16 -16.46 6.83 1.33
C GLY A 16 -15.20 6.74 0.47
N ALA A 17 -14.00 6.88 1.03
CA ALA A 17 -12.75 6.87 0.26
C ALA A 17 -12.20 5.47 -0.04
N ARG A 18 -12.77 4.41 0.55
CA ARG A 18 -12.24 3.05 0.47
C ARG A 18 -12.17 2.52 -0.96
N ASP A 19 -13.26 2.61 -1.71
CA ASP A 19 -13.32 2.02 -3.06
C ASP A 19 -12.40 2.76 -4.04
N THR A 20 -12.27 4.08 -3.89
CA THR A 20 -11.27 4.87 -4.63
C THR A 20 -9.86 4.42 -4.30
N LEU A 21 -9.53 4.22 -3.02
CA LEU A 21 -8.20 3.75 -2.63
C LEU A 21 -7.92 2.35 -3.18
N ILE A 22 -8.89 1.45 -3.14
CA ILE A 22 -8.77 0.10 -3.72
C ILE A 22 -8.45 0.19 -5.22
N GLY A 23 -9.17 1.02 -5.98
CA GLY A 23 -8.89 1.17 -7.41
C GLY A 23 -7.46 1.65 -7.70
N VAL A 24 -6.95 2.58 -6.90
CA VAL A 24 -5.55 3.06 -6.99
C VAL A 24 -4.56 1.97 -6.58
N PHE A 25 -4.89 1.24 -5.52
CA PHE A 25 -4.06 0.18 -4.98
C PHE A 25 -3.86 -0.95 -6.00
N ASP A 26 -4.96 -1.45 -6.58
CA ASP A 26 -4.94 -2.53 -7.55
C ASP A 26 -4.23 -2.14 -8.85
N SER A 27 -4.38 -0.90 -9.31
CA SER A 27 -3.83 -0.44 -10.59
C SER A 27 -2.36 -0.02 -10.53
N HIS A 28 -1.86 0.45 -9.39
CA HIS A 28 -0.53 1.06 -9.32
C HIS A 28 0.36 0.48 -8.23
N LEU A 29 -0.22 -0.06 -7.15
CA LEU A 29 0.55 -0.39 -5.97
C LEU A 29 0.99 -1.85 -5.93
N VAL A 30 0.23 -2.77 -6.51
CA VAL A 30 0.60 -4.20 -6.54
C VAL A 30 1.89 -4.41 -7.34
N GLU A 31 1.90 -4.01 -8.61
CA GLU A 31 3.04 -4.23 -9.51
C GLU A 31 4.32 -3.53 -9.03
N THR A 32 4.19 -2.33 -8.46
CA THR A 32 5.34 -1.56 -7.97
C THR A 32 5.94 -2.15 -6.70
N GLN A 33 5.15 -2.79 -5.83
CA GLN A 33 5.65 -3.49 -4.64
C GLN A 33 6.28 -4.84 -5.03
N GLU A 34 5.70 -5.55 -6.00
CA GLU A 34 6.25 -6.80 -6.52
C GLU A 34 7.59 -6.61 -7.23
N ALA A 35 7.74 -5.51 -7.98
CA ALA A 35 9.00 -5.16 -8.63
C ALA A 35 10.19 -4.98 -7.66
N VAL A 36 9.92 -4.66 -6.39
CA VAL A 36 10.95 -4.52 -5.34
C VAL A 36 11.03 -5.75 -4.42
N GLY A 37 10.42 -6.88 -4.83
CA GLY A 37 10.53 -8.17 -4.16
C GLY A 37 9.59 -8.34 -2.96
N MET A 38 8.47 -7.59 -2.92
CA MET A 38 7.42 -7.78 -1.93
C MET A 38 6.24 -8.54 -2.54
N SER A 39 5.62 -9.42 -1.79
CA SER A 39 4.39 -10.10 -2.22
C SER A 39 3.17 -9.36 -1.68
N VAL A 40 2.21 -8.94 -2.51
CA VAL A 40 0.90 -8.51 -2.00
C VAL A 40 0.04 -9.76 -1.79
N VAL A 41 -0.26 -10.09 -0.54
CA VAL A 41 -0.82 -11.40 -0.19
C VAL A 41 -2.35 -11.38 -0.21
N CYS A 42 -2.95 -10.37 0.41
CA CYS A 42 -4.40 -10.25 0.50
C CYS A 42 -4.86 -8.85 0.91
N GLN A 43 -6.11 -8.55 0.60
CA GLN A 43 -6.83 -7.34 1.00
C GLN A 43 -8.13 -7.74 1.70
N PHE A 44 -8.51 -7.00 2.75
CA PHE A 44 -9.72 -7.25 3.53
C PHE A 44 -10.69 -6.08 3.44
N ARG A 45 -11.98 -6.41 3.35
CA ARG A 45 -13.09 -5.45 3.41
C ARG A 45 -14.00 -5.86 4.55
N ASP A 46 -14.13 -5.01 5.55
CA ASP A 46 -15.10 -5.18 6.63
C ASP A 46 -16.36 -4.36 6.30
N PRO A 47 -17.53 -4.99 6.11
CA PRO A 47 -18.79 -4.27 5.91
C PRO A 47 -19.19 -3.41 7.12
N ALA A 48 -18.80 -3.81 8.34
CA ALA A 48 -19.09 -3.08 9.58
C ALA A 48 -18.10 -1.92 9.82
N ALA A 49 -16.97 -1.90 9.11
CA ALA A 49 -15.98 -0.83 9.18
C ALA A 49 -15.67 -0.28 7.76
N PRO A 50 -16.60 0.49 7.16
CA PRO A 50 -16.49 0.98 5.78
C PRO A 50 -15.26 1.87 5.54
N ASP A 51 -14.78 2.54 6.59
CA ASP A 51 -13.65 3.47 6.53
C ASP A 51 -12.31 2.81 6.87
N GLN A 52 -12.26 1.48 6.97
CA GLN A 52 -11.01 0.76 7.18
C GLN A 52 -10.56 0.07 5.88
N PHE A 53 -9.28 0.21 5.59
CA PHE A 53 -8.60 -0.56 4.55
C PHE A 53 -7.45 -1.33 5.17
N VAL A 54 -7.50 -2.66 5.05
CA VAL A 54 -6.58 -3.59 5.68
C VAL A 54 -6.01 -4.52 4.63
N TRP A 55 -4.69 -4.69 4.62
CA TRP A 55 -4.02 -5.56 3.66
C TRP A 55 -2.71 -6.11 4.24
N PHE A 56 -2.24 -7.20 3.63
CA PHE A 56 -0.97 -7.82 3.96
C PHE A 56 0.01 -7.75 2.80
N ARG A 57 1.28 -7.61 3.17
CA ARG A 57 2.40 -7.93 2.29
C ARG A 57 3.37 -8.91 2.94
N GLY A 58 3.96 -9.76 2.12
CA GLY A 58 4.92 -10.78 2.50
C GLY A 58 6.34 -10.40 2.08
N PHE A 59 7.31 -10.90 2.85
CA PHE A 59 8.73 -10.86 2.55
C PHE A 59 9.33 -12.26 2.79
N PRO A 60 10.35 -12.65 2.00
CA PRO A 60 11.07 -13.90 2.22
C PRO A 60 11.71 -13.99 3.62
N ASP A 61 12.27 -12.87 4.10
CA ASP A 61 12.92 -12.75 5.41
C ASP A 61 12.99 -11.28 5.90
N GLN A 62 13.51 -11.06 7.11
CA GLN A 62 13.62 -9.74 7.73
C GLN A 62 14.66 -8.83 7.04
N ALA A 63 15.70 -9.40 6.43
CA ALA A 63 16.72 -8.63 5.72
C ALA A 63 16.16 -8.10 4.38
N ALA A 64 15.40 -8.92 3.66
CA ALA A 64 14.66 -8.54 2.46
C ALA A 64 13.66 -7.41 2.78
N ARG A 65 12.91 -7.54 3.88
CA ARG A 65 12.04 -6.47 4.39
C ARG A 65 12.77 -5.15 4.58
N THR A 66 13.96 -5.19 5.18
CA THR A 66 14.73 -3.98 5.50
C THR A 66 15.27 -3.31 4.24
N ARG A 67 15.70 -4.08 3.23
CA ARG A 67 16.17 -3.54 1.96
C ARG A 67 15.05 -2.93 1.11
N ALA A 68 13.89 -3.58 1.12
CA ALA A 68 12.78 -3.19 0.26
C ALA A 68 12.03 -1.95 0.79
N LEU A 69 12.15 -1.63 2.08
CA LEU A 69 11.43 -0.53 2.70
C LEU A 69 12.33 0.69 2.96
N PRO A 70 12.01 1.87 2.39
CA PRO A 70 12.68 3.09 2.82
C PRO A 70 12.37 3.37 4.30
N PRO A 71 13.25 4.08 5.02
CA PRO A 71 13.06 4.41 6.44
C PRO A 71 11.73 5.10 6.75
N SER A 72 11.16 5.83 5.77
CA SER A 72 9.85 6.48 5.91
C SER A 72 8.67 5.51 5.99
N MET A 73 8.85 4.25 5.58
CA MET A 73 7.81 3.22 5.52
C MET A 73 7.89 2.17 6.63
N THR A 74 8.97 2.14 7.43
CA THR A 74 9.27 1.03 8.35
C THR A 74 8.58 1.05 9.72
N ALA A 75 8.01 2.17 10.22
CA ALA A 75 6.93 2.22 11.25
C ALA A 75 6.63 3.63 11.82
N ARG A 76 5.40 3.76 12.37
CA ARG A 76 4.76 4.87 13.13
C ARG A 76 4.81 6.27 12.50
N SER A 77 4.06 6.44 11.43
CA SER A 77 3.45 7.76 11.17
C SER A 77 2.04 7.53 10.65
N GLY A 78 1.05 8.02 11.39
CA GLY A 78 -0.28 8.28 10.84
C GLY A 78 -0.13 9.40 9.82
N ARG A 79 0.37 9.05 8.64
CA ARG A 79 0.49 9.96 7.52
C ARG A 79 -0.75 9.78 6.67
N SER A 80 -1.48 10.87 6.46
CA SER A 80 -2.53 10.94 5.47
C SER A 80 -1.90 10.55 4.13
N MET A 81 -2.28 9.40 3.58
CA MET A 81 -2.00 9.11 2.17
C MET A 81 -2.82 10.13 1.39
N ALA A 82 -2.16 11.14 0.83
CA ALA A 82 -2.81 12.03 -0.12
C ALA A 82 -3.42 11.14 -1.22
N PRO A 83 -4.63 11.43 -1.72
CA PRO A 83 -5.10 10.77 -2.93
C PRO A 83 -3.97 10.89 -3.97
N PRO A 84 -3.76 9.86 -4.82
CA PRO A 84 -2.78 9.99 -5.88
C PRO A 84 -3.06 11.33 -6.58
N PRO A 85 -2.03 12.11 -6.94
CA PRO A 85 -2.27 13.22 -7.84
C PRO A 85 -3.07 12.65 -9.00
N THR A 86 -4.17 13.30 -9.37
CA THR A 86 -4.85 13.03 -10.63
C THR A 86 -3.82 13.29 -11.73
N ARG A 87 -3.00 12.28 -12.02
CA ARG A 87 -1.83 12.26 -12.92
C ARG A 87 -0.71 13.21 -12.47
N PRO A 88 0.51 12.73 -12.15
CA PRO A 88 1.69 13.52 -12.42
C PRO A 88 1.90 13.49 -13.93
N CYS A 89 1.85 14.65 -14.57
CA CYS A 89 2.38 14.86 -15.91
C CYS A 89 3.85 14.40 -15.92
N TRP A 90 4.11 13.18 -16.39
CA TRP A 90 5.43 12.53 -16.34
C TRP A 90 6.45 13.14 -17.32
N ASN A 91 6.14 14.28 -17.94
CA ASN A 91 6.94 14.89 -19.00
C ASN A 91 6.90 16.43 -19.03
N GLY A 92 6.88 17.07 -17.85
CA GLY A 92 7.33 18.47 -17.72
C GLY A 92 6.51 19.52 -18.50
N THR A 93 5.25 19.25 -18.84
CA THR A 93 4.33 20.27 -19.36
C THR A 93 3.13 20.37 -18.43
N THR A 94 2.86 21.60 -18.00
CA THR A 94 1.85 22.05 -17.04
C THR A 94 0.50 21.36 -17.20
N CYS A 95 -0.05 20.87 -16.09
CA CYS A 95 -1.48 20.86 -15.75
C CYS A 95 -1.62 20.64 -14.23
#